data_AF-G9YKX3-F1
#
_entry.id   AF-G9YKX3-F1
#
_cell.length_a   1.000
_cell.length_b   1.000
_cell.length_c   1.000
_cell.angle_alpha   90.00
_cell.angle_beta   90.00
_cell.angle_gamma   90.00
#
_symmetry.space_group_name_H-M   'P 1'
#
loop_
_entity.id
_entity.type
_entity.pdbx_description
1 polymer ?
#
loop_
_entity_poly.entity_id
_entity_poly.type
_entity_poly.pdbx_seq_one_letter_code
_entity_poly.pdbx_strand_id
1 'polypeptide(L)'
;MMNRAWFENPDHVVYVVKDEVIPRLSRELGISDLAQRVENFRKAPTPDGENIKGCKRTTLKLMIPNLVFPEPIEMGENVWIYMGELCPAYCLYTPWAG
;
A
#
# COMPACT_ATOMS: atom_id res chain seq x y z
N MET A 1 15.52 3.27 -5.48
CA MET A 1 15.55 2.96 -4.05
C MET A 1 14.45 3.79 -3.39
N MET A 2 13.66 3.23 -2.47
CA MET A 2 12.57 3.97 -1.83
C MET A 2 13.12 4.87 -0.72
N ASN A 3 12.59 6.08 -0.56
CA ASN A 3 13.08 7.04 0.42
C ASN A 3 12.30 6.94 1.74
N ARG A 4 12.94 6.46 2.81
CA ARG A 4 12.31 6.31 4.14
C ARG A 4 11.71 7.63 4.66
N ALA A 5 12.47 8.73 4.58
CA ALA A 5 12.03 10.04 5.05
C ALA A 5 10.78 10.56 4.31
N TRP A 6 10.57 10.12 3.06
CA TRP A 6 9.36 10.44 2.32
C TRP A 6 8.12 9.76 2.95
N PHE A 7 8.25 8.51 3.42
CA PHE A 7 7.16 7.77 4.07
C PHE A 7 6.90 8.21 5.51
N GLU A 8 7.87 8.82 6.18
CA GLU A 8 7.68 9.41 7.51
C GLU A 8 6.95 10.77 7.46
N ASN A 9 6.85 11.39 6.28
CA ASN A 9 6.11 12.63 6.14
C ASN A 9 4.59 12.33 6.09
N PRO A 10 3.79 12.82 7.05
CA PRO A 10 2.35 12.60 7.07
C PRO A 10 1.62 13.20 5.86
N ASP A 11 2.18 14.23 5.20
CA ASP A 11 1.59 14.82 3.98
C ASP A 11 1.64 13.86 2.78
N HIS A 12 2.47 12.81 2.85
CA HIS A 12 2.66 11.85 1.78
C HIS A 12 1.88 10.54 1.99
N VAL A 13 1.30 10.35 3.18
CA VAL A 13 0.65 9.10 3.59
C VAL A 13 -0.80 9.35 3.96
N VAL A 14 -1.71 8.67 3.27
CA VAL A 14 -3.15 8.68 3.56
C VAL A 14 -3.50 7.41 4.34
N TYR A 15 -3.88 7.58 5.61
CA TYR A 15 -4.41 6.51 6.43
C TYR A 15 -5.89 6.31 6.12
N VAL A 16 -6.25 5.13 5.63
CA VAL A 16 -7.61 4.86 5.15
C VAL A 16 -8.09 3.45 5.48
N VAL A 17 -9.40 3.33 5.72
CA VAL A 17 -10.06 2.03 5.88
C VAL A 17 -9.98 1.28 4.56
N LYS A 18 -9.45 0.05 4.60
CA LYS A 18 -9.17 -0.75 3.39
C LYS A 18 -10.39 -0.85 2.45
N ASP A 19 -11.59 -1.00 3.01
CA ASP A 19 -12.83 -1.25 2.26
C ASP A 19 -13.34 -0.01 1.52
N GLU A 20 -12.84 1.19 1.86
CA GLU A 20 -13.17 2.44 1.16
C GLU A 20 -12.23 2.68 -0.03
N VAL A 21 -10.92 2.44 0.15
CA VAL A 21 -9.92 2.81 -0.85
C VAL A 21 -9.72 1.75 -1.92
N ILE A 22 -9.82 0.46 -1.58
CA ILE A 22 -9.54 -0.65 -2.51
C ILE A 22 -10.50 -0.63 -3.70
N PRO A 23 -11.84 -0.49 -3.52
CA PRO A 23 -12.76 -0.45 -4.66
C PRO A 23 -12.50 0.75 -5.59
N ARG A 24 -12.15 1.91 -5.01
CA ARG A 24 -11.82 3.11 -5.77
C ARG A 24 -10.57 2.89 -6.64
N LEU A 25 -9.47 2.45 -6.04
CA LEU A 25 -8.21 2.20 -6.75
C LEU A 25 -8.32 1.05 -7.76
N SER A 26 -9.06 -0.01 -7.42
CA SER A 26 -9.35 -1.11 -8.34
C SER A 26 -9.97 -0.60 -9.64
N ARG A 27 -10.98 0.28 -9.54
CA ARG A 27 -11.65 0.88 -10.69
C ARG A 27 -10.76 1.88 -11.44
N GLU A 28 -10.10 2.79 -10.74
CA GLU A 28 -9.25 3.83 -11.33
C GLU A 28 -8.05 3.24 -12.08
N LEU A 29 -7.46 2.19 -11.52
CA LEU A 29 -6.28 1.54 -12.07
C LEU A 29 -6.62 0.36 -12.98
N GLY A 30 -7.88 -0.08 -13.06
CA GLY A 30 -8.29 -1.23 -13.85
C GLY A 30 -7.72 -2.56 -13.35
N ILE A 31 -7.57 -2.70 -12.02
CA ILE A 31 -7.05 -3.90 -11.35
C ILE A 31 -8.23 -4.60 -10.66
N SER A 32 -8.93 -5.49 -11.36
CA SER A 32 -10.17 -6.12 -10.86
C SER A 32 -9.96 -7.06 -9.67
N ASP A 33 -8.76 -7.60 -9.49
CA ASP A 33 -8.39 -8.53 -8.42
C ASP A 33 -7.63 -7.87 -7.26
N LEU A 34 -7.60 -6.53 -7.18
CA LEU A 34 -6.81 -5.79 -6.19
C LEU A 34 -7.11 -6.22 -4.75
N ALA A 35 -8.38 -6.38 -4.39
CA ALA A 35 -8.78 -6.83 -3.05
C ALA A 35 -8.20 -8.21 -2.71
N GLN A 36 -8.28 -9.15 -3.65
CA GLN A 36 -7.73 -10.49 -3.46
C GLN A 36 -6.21 -10.46 -3.31
N ARG A 37 -5.51 -9.61 -4.07
CA ARG A 37 -4.06 -9.43 -3.96
C ARG A 37 -3.65 -8.84 -2.63
N VAL A 38 -4.34 -7.80 -2.15
CA VAL A 38 -4.10 -7.22 -0.81
C VAL A 38 -4.26 -8.29 0.27
N GLU A 39 -5.32 -9.09 0.22
CA GLU A 39 -5.56 -10.16 1.20
C GLU A 39 -4.52 -11.29 1.13
N ASN A 40 -4.11 -11.68 -0.08
CA ASN A 40 -3.05 -12.66 -0.28
C ASN A 40 -1.71 -12.16 0.25
N PHE A 41 -1.35 -10.93 -0.08
CA PHE A 41 -0.12 -10.29 0.38
C PHE A 41 -0.10 -10.12 1.90
N ARG A 42 -1.24 -9.75 2.52
CA ARG A 42 -1.36 -9.68 3.98
C ARG A 42 -1.10 -11.03 4.65
N LYS A 43 -1.55 -12.14 4.05
CA LYS A 43 -1.36 -13.50 4.60
C LYS A 43 0.07 -14.01 4.43
N ALA A 44 0.76 -13.58 3.39
CA ALA A 44 2.11 -14.01 3.06
C ALA A 44 2.94 -12.83 2.52
N PRO A 45 3.33 -11.88 3.40
CA PRO A 45 4.05 -10.70 2.96
C PRO A 45 5.49 -11.03 2.59
N THR A 46 6.07 -10.26 1.67
CA THR A 46 7.46 -10.38 1.26
C THR A 46 8.20 -9.06 1.50
N PRO A 47 9.51 -9.10 1.82
CA PRO A 47 10.33 -7.88 1.96
C PRO A 47 10.37 -7.03 0.68
N ASP A 48 10.35 -7.67 -0.49
CA ASP A 48 10.37 -6.96 -1.77
C ASP A 48 9.01 -6.32 -2.12
N GLY A 49 7.93 -6.74 -1.48
CA GLY A 49 6.56 -6.38 -1.85
C GLY A 49 6.05 -7.09 -3.11
N GLU A 50 4.87 -6.69 -3.57
CA GLU A 50 4.24 -7.19 -4.80
C GLU A 50 3.98 -6.03 -5.77
N ASN A 51 4.50 -6.10 -6.99
CA ASN A 51 4.19 -5.13 -8.05
C ASN A 51 3.01 -5.62 -8.90
N ILE A 52 1.99 -4.78 -9.01
CA ILE A 52 0.75 -5.06 -9.74
C ILE A 52 0.62 -4.03 -10.86
N LYS A 53 0.50 -4.53 -12.09
CA LYS A 53 0.29 -3.68 -13.27
C LYS A 53 -1.17 -3.27 -13.37
N GLY A 54 -1.41 -1.97 -13.42
CA GLY A 54 -2.71 -1.39 -13.78
C GLY A 54 -2.77 -1.01 -15.26
N CYS A 55 -3.80 -0.26 -15.61
CA CYS A 55 -3.96 0.35 -16.92
C CYS A 55 -3.00 1.55 -17.11
N LYS A 56 -2.88 2.02 -18.35
CA LYS A 56 -2.12 3.25 -18.72
C LYS A 56 -0.68 3.31 -18.20
N ARG A 57 0.01 2.16 -18.10
CA ARG A 57 1.39 2.03 -17.61
C ARG A 57 1.57 2.35 -16.12
N THR A 58 0.48 2.43 -15.35
CA THR A 58 0.58 2.56 -13.90
C THR A 58 1.00 1.24 -13.28
N THR A 59 1.91 1.29 -12.31
CA THR A 59 2.26 0.15 -11.46
C THR A 59 2.01 0.55 -10.02
N LEU A 60 1.30 -0.33 -9.31
CA LEU A 60 1.07 -0.24 -7.88
C LEU A 60 1.98 -1.25 -7.19
N LYS A 61 2.55 -0.88 -6.06
CA LYS A 61 3.30 -1.78 -5.18
C LYS A 61 2.54 -1.98 -3.88
N LEU A 62 2.25 -3.24 -3.55
CA LEU A 62 1.89 -3.63 -2.19
C LEU A 62 3.17 -3.83 -1.39
N MET A 63 3.21 -3.31 -0.17
CA MET A 63 4.36 -3.46 0.72
C MET A 63 3.96 -3.38 2.18
N ILE A 64 4.83 -3.87 3.05
CA ILE A 64 4.80 -3.61 4.49
C ILE A 64 6.07 -2.81 4.79
N PRO A 65 6.00 -1.50 5.11
CA PRO A 65 7.19 -0.67 5.31
C PRO A 65 8.21 -1.26 6.30
N ASN A 66 7.75 -1.89 7.38
CA ASN A 66 8.63 -2.51 8.38
C ASN A 66 9.35 -3.78 7.88
N LEU A 67 8.99 -4.31 6.71
CA LEU A 67 9.76 -5.36 6.02
C LEU A 67 10.73 -4.79 4.98
N VAL A 68 10.53 -3.54 4.56
CA VAL A 68 11.33 -2.86 3.52
C VAL A 68 12.46 -2.05 4.15
N PHE A 69 12.20 -1.40 5.28
CA PHE A 69 13.13 -0.51 5.95
C PHE A 69 13.65 -1.13 7.25
N PRO A 70 14.92 -0.89 7.61
CA PRO A 70 15.51 -1.44 8.83
C PRO A 70 14.92 -0.81 10.10
N GLU A 71 14.56 0.46 10.03
CA GLU A 71 13.92 1.20 11.13
C GLU A 71 12.39 1.23 10.92
N PRO A 72 11.59 0.95 11.97
CA PRO A 72 10.15 1.00 11.88
C PRO A 72 9.61 2.35 11.38
N ILE A 73 8.47 2.29 10.69
CA ILE A 73 7.65 3.45 10.32
C ILE A 73 6.32 3.33 11.05
N GLU A 74 5.71 4.47 11.40
CA GLU A 74 4.37 4.52 11.99
C GLU A 74 3.36 3.77 11.11
N MET A 75 2.58 2.87 11.71
CA MET A 75 1.65 1.96 11.01
C MET A 75 2.31 1.11 9.91
N GLY A 76 3.65 0.98 9.94
CA GLY A 76 4.45 0.29 8.94
C GLY A 76 4.33 -1.23 8.99
N GLU A 77 3.59 -1.78 9.95
CA GLU A 77 3.18 -3.19 10.02
C GLU A 77 1.97 -3.50 9.14
N ASN A 78 1.24 -2.47 8.68
CA ASN A 78 0.08 -2.62 7.80
C ASN A 78 0.50 -2.79 6.34
N VAL A 79 -0.44 -3.25 5.51
CA VAL A 79 -0.25 -3.25 4.05
C VAL A 79 -0.40 -1.82 3.53
N TRP A 80 0.59 -1.37 2.77
CA TRP A 80 0.59 -0.07 2.12
C TRP A 80 0.50 -0.26 0.60
N ILE A 81 -0.21 0.66 -0.04
CA ILE A 81 -0.22 0.83 -1.49
C ILE A 81 0.68 2.01 -1.86
N TYR A 82 1.68 1.76 -2.70
CA TYR A 82 2.61 2.77 -3.20
C TYR A 82 2.58 2.84 -4.73
N MET A 83 2.49 4.04 -5.30
CA MET A 83 2.44 4.27 -6.76
C MET A 83 3.52 5.23 -7.26
N GLY A 84 4.57 5.45 -6.46
CA GLY A 84 5.58 6.48 -6.71
C GLY A 84 5.33 7.75 -5.89
N GLU A 85 6.37 8.58 -5.76
CA GLU A 85 6.35 9.80 -4.92
C GLU A 85 5.45 10.93 -5.44
N LEU A 86 4.92 10.80 -6.67
CA LEU A 86 3.95 11.73 -7.26
C LEU A 86 2.51 11.49 -6.80
N CYS A 87 2.27 10.41 -6.08
CA CYS A 87 0.97 10.06 -5.51
C CYS A 87 1.14 9.79 -4.01
N PRO A 88 0.11 10.04 -3.19
CA PRO A 88 0.16 9.61 -1.80
C PRO A 88 0.30 8.09 -1.72
N ALA A 89 1.03 7.62 -0.71
CA ALA A 89 0.94 6.24 -0.27
C ALA A 89 -0.33 6.05 0.56
N TYR A 90 -0.95 4.87 0.47
CA TYR A 90 -2.14 4.55 1.25
C TYR A 90 -1.80 3.49 2.29
N CYS A 91 -1.85 3.86 3.57
CA CYS A 91 -1.77 2.91 4.67
C CYS A 91 -3.15 2.27 4.87
N LEU A 92 -3.27 0.98 4.55
CA LEU A 92 -4.52 0.24 4.66
C LEU A 92 -4.65 -0.29 6.09
N TYR A 93 -5.43 0.40 6.91
CA TYR A 93 -5.75 -0.12 8.24
C TYR A 93 -7.13 -0.77 8.25
N THR A 94 -7.29 -1.73 9.14
CA THR A 94 -8.61 -2.25 9.52
C THR A 94 -8.90 -1.65 10.90
N PRO A 95 -9.97 -0.85 11.06
CA PRO A 95 -10.35 -0.40 12.40
C PRO A 95 -10.61 -1.64 13.27
N TRP A 96 -10.28 -1.54 14.56
CA TRP A 96 -10.57 -2.59 15.52
C TRP A 96 -12.05 -2.94 15.44
N ALA A 97 -12.35 -4.20 15.12
CA ALA A 97 -13.69 -4.74 15.30
C ALA A 97 -13.89 -4.86 16.82
N GLY A 98 -14.62 -3.91 17.39
CA GLY A 98 -15.00 -3.93 18.81
C GLY A 98 -15.81 -5.16 19.18
#